data_AF-G5JI98-F1
#
_entry.id   AF-G5JI98-F1
#
_cell.length_a   1.000
_cell.length_b   1.000
_cell.length_c   1.000
_cell.angle_alpha   90.00
_cell.angle_beta   90.00
_cell.angle_gamma   90.00
#
_symmetry.space_group_name_H-M   'P 1'
#
loop_
_entity.id
_entity.type
_entity.pdbx_description
1 polymer ?
#
loop_
_entity_poly.entity_id
_entity_poly.type
_entity_poly.pdbx_seq_one_letter_code
_entity_poly.pdbx_strand_id
1 'polypeptide(L)'
;MEYKSARKILSENLRQLMKENNITQVELSEAIGVSQSTISNWLKEVKYPRISKVQELANYFNVPKSKITEDKSMQQDTIAAHLDYSDLTDEEMEEVQQFIEFVKNRKK
;
A
#
# COMPACT_ATOMS: atom_id res chain seq x y z
N MET A 1 12.68 -15.04 0.59
CA MET A 1 11.54 -14.11 0.71
C MET A 1 10.37 -14.75 -0.01
N GLU A 2 9.26 -15.01 0.69
CA GLU A 2 8.08 -15.61 0.06
C GLU A 2 7.32 -14.54 -0.74
N TYR A 3 7.20 -14.71 -2.05
CA TYR A 3 6.46 -13.78 -2.89
C TYR A 3 4.96 -13.99 -2.69
N LYS A 4 4.25 -12.95 -2.24
CA LYS A 4 2.78 -12.99 -2.14
C LYS A 4 2.14 -12.78 -3.51
N SER A 5 1.08 -13.54 -3.78
CA SER A 5 0.26 -13.28 -4.96
C SER A 5 -0.50 -11.96 -4.82
N ALA A 6 -0.85 -11.31 -5.94
CA ALA A 6 -1.65 -10.08 -5.92
C ALA A 6 -2.99 -10.25 -5.18
N ARG A 7 -3.59 -11.45 -5.27
CA ARG A 7 -4.83 -11.78 -4.55
C ARG A 7 -4.60 -11.85 -3.03
N LYS A 8 -3.50 -12.46 -2.60
CA LYS A 8 -3.10 -12.52 -1.18
C LYS A 8 -2.86 -11.13 -0.60
N ILE A 9 -2.10 -10.30 -1.32
CA ILE A 9 -1.83 -8.91 -0.93
C ILE A 9 -3.14 -8.13 -0.76
N LEU A 10 -4.02 -8.17 -1.77
CA LEU A 10 -5.30 -7.49 -1.72
C LEU A 10 -6.20 -7.99 -0.59
N SER A 11 -6.25 -9.31 -0.38
CA SER A 11 -7.01 -9.93 0.72
C SER A 11 -6.53 -9.44 2.08
N GLU A 12 -5.23 -9.50 2.36
CA GLU A 12 -4.64 -9.06 3.63
C GLU A 12 -4.87 -7.56 3.87
N ASN A 13 -4.59 -6.73 2.87
CA ASN A 13 -4.78 -5.29 2.95
C ASN A 13 -6.26 -4.92 3.17
N LEU A 14 -7.18 -5.56 2.44
CA LEU A 14 -8.60 -5.30 2.58
C LEU A 14 -9.14 -5.72 3.96
N ARG A 15 -8.70 -6.87 4.49
CA ARG A 15 -9.04 -7.29 5.86
C ARG A 15 -8.57 -6.28 6.90
N GLN A 16 -7.35 -5.77 6.71
CA GLN A 16 -6.79 -4.76 7.60
C GLN A 16 -7.61 -3.48 7.57
N LEU A 17 -7.93 -2.95 6.38
CA LEU A 17 -8.76 -1.75 6.24
C LEU A 17 -10.14 -1.93 6.88
N MET A 18 -10.77 -3.09 6.68
CA MET A 18 -12.06 -3.38 7.31
C MET A 18 -11.96 -3.39 8.85
N LYS A 19 -10.89 -3.98 9.40
CA LYS A 19 -10.65 -4.02 10.84
C LYS A 19 -10.37 -2.62 11.42
N GLU A 20 -9.55 -1.81 10.74
CA GLU A 20 -9.20 -0.45 11.15
C GLU A 20 -10.43 0.48 11.16
N ASN A 21 -11.36 0.27 10.23
CA ASN A 21 -12.60 1.05 10.14
C ASN A 21 -13.77 0.41 10.91
N ASN A 22 -13.55 -0.74 11.56
CA ASN A 22 -14.57 -1.49 12.30
C ASN A 22 -15.84 -1.78 11.46
N ILE A 23 -15.67 -2.24 10.22
CA ILE A 23 -16.78 -2.56 9.31
C ILE A 23 -16.81 -4.04 8.94
N THR A 24 -18.00 -4.51 8.60
CA THR A 24 -18.31 -5.87 8.17
C THR A 24 -18.26 -6.02 6.65
N GLN A 25 -18.28 -7.26 6.16
CA GLN A 25 -18.36 -7.54 4.72
C GLN A 25 -19.69 -7.08 4.11
N VAL A 26 -20.76 -7.05 4.91
CA VAL A 26 -22.10 -6.64 4.47
C VAL A 26 -22.08 -5.14 4.20
N GLU A 27 -21.66 -4.35 5.19
CA GLU A 27 -21.56 -2.88 5.05
C GLU A 27 -20.64 -2.48 3.88
N LEU A 28 -19.48 -3.13 3.76
CA LEU A 28 -18.59 -2.88 2.62
C LEU A 28 -19.25 -3.24 1.27
N SER A 29 -20.00 -4.34 1.22
CA SER A 29 -20.67 -4.76 -0.01
C SER A 29 -21.75 -3.77 -0.45
N GLU A 30 -22.50 -3.23 0.51
CA GLU A 30 -23.52 -2.21 0.28
C GLU A 30 -22.90 -0.90 -0.20
N ALA A 31 -21.82 -0.44 0.45
CA ALA A 31 -21.13 0.79 0.09
C ALA A 31 -20.51 0.75 -1.32
N ILE A 32 -19.98 -0.41 -1.74
CA ILE A 32 -19.34 -0.60 -3.05
C ILE A 32 -20.35 -1.00 -4.14
N GLY A 33 -21.60 -1.30 -3.76
CA GLY A 33 -22.65 -1.73 -4.70
C GLY A 33 -22.33 -3.09 -5.35
N VAL A 34 -21.89 -4.06 -4.54
CA VAL A 34 -21.62 -5.44 -4.97
C VAL A 34 -22.25 -6.44 -4.00
N SER A 35 -22.34 -7.71 -4.37
CA SER A 35 -22.81 -8.74 -3.44
C SER A 35 -21.80 -9.01 -2.32
N GLN A 36 -22.27 -9.38 -1.13
CA GLN A 36 -21.40 -9.86 -0.04
C GLN A 36 -20.52 -11.05 -0.49
N SER A 37 -21.04 -11.93 -1.36
CA SER A 37 -20.27 -13.03 -1.95
C SER A 37 -19.10 -12.55 -2.81
N THR A 38 -19.23 -11.39 -3.47
CA THR A 38 -18.13 -10.76 -4.22
C THR A 38 -17.02 -10.31 -3.28
N ILE A 39 -17.36 -9.62 -2.19
CA ILE A 39 -16.39 -9.25 -1.15
C ILE A 39 -15.73 -10.51 -0.56
N SER A 40 -16.51 -11.54 -0.21
CA SER A 40 -15.96 -12.79 0.29
C SER A 40 -15.01 -13.46 -0.70
N ASN A 41 -15.27 -13.39 -2.01
CA ASN A 41 -14.38 -13.96 -3.02
C ASN A 41 -13.05 -13.22 -3.10
N TRP A 42 -13.03 -11.89 -2.89
CA TRP A 42 -11.79 -11.11 -2.80
C TRP A 42 -10.99 -11.47 -1.55
N LEU A 43 -11.67 -11.56 -0.39
CA LEU A 43 -11.06 -11.91 0.89
C LEU A 43 -10.59 -13.37 1.00
N LYS A 44 -11.18 -14.28 0.22
CA LYS A 44 -10.76 -15.69 0.13
C LYS A 44 -9.80 -15.94 -1.02
N GLU A 45 -9.29 -14.89 -1.67
CA GLU A 45 -8.34 -14.98 -2.77
C GLU A 45 -8.87 -15.79 -3.96
N VAL A 46 -10.19 -15.90 -4.14
CA VAL A 46 -10.81 -16.64 -5.24
C VAL A 46 -10.80 -15.81 -6.52
N LYS A 47 -11.13 -14.51 -6.40
CA LYS A 47 -11.17 -13.56 -7.51
C LYS A 47 -10.43 -12.29 -7.15
N TYR A 48 -9.99 -11.57 -8.17
CA TYR A 48 -9.42 -10.23 -8.02
C TYR A 48 -10.44 -9.18 -8.51
N PRO A 49 -10.64 -8.06 -7.78
CA PRO A 49 -11.52 -6.98 -8.22
C PRO A 49 -11.03 -6.34 -9.53
N ARG A 50 -11.96 -5.90 -10.38
CA ARG A 50 -11.59 -5.07 -11.54
C ARG A 50 -11.07 -3.72 -11.08
N ILE A 51 -10.32 -3.04 -11.94
CA ILE A 51 -9.70 -1.73 -11.63
C ILE A 51 -10.72 -0.69 -11.13
N SER A 52 -11.94 -0.67 -11.68
CA SER A 52 -13.02 0.21 -11.22
C SER A 52 -13.39 -0.06 -9.76
N LYS A 53 -13.50 -1.34 -9.37
CA LYS A 53 -13.80 -1.73 -7.99
C LYS A 53 -12.63 -1.47 -7.04
N VAL A 54 -11.39 -1.58 -7.51
CA VAL A 54 -10.22 -1.14 -6.73
C VAL A 54 -10.28 0.36 -6.46
N GLN A 55 -10.67 1.17 -7.45
CA GLN A 55 -10.83 2.61 -7.27
C GLN A 55 -11.97 2.95 -6.30
N GLU A 56 -13.11 2.26 -6.39
CA GLU A 56 -14.23 2.46 -5.45
C GLU A 56 -13.83 2.10 -4.01
N LEU A 57 -13.11 0.98 -3.81
CA LEU A 57 -12.57 0.62 -2.49
C LEU A 57 -11.60 1.69 -1.96
N ALA A 58 -10.69 2.17 -2.81
CA ALA A 58 -9.74 3.23 -2.47
C ALA A 58 -10.45 4.52 -2.04
N ASN A 59 -11.50 4.92 -2.77
CA ASN A 59 -12.31 6.09 -2.44
C ASN A 59 -13.07 5.89 -1.12
N TYR A 60 -13.69 4.73 -0.93
CA TYR A 60 -14.47 4.41 0.28
C TYR A 60 -13.60 4.46 1.55
N PHE A 61 -12.40 3.88 1.50
CA PHE A 61 -11.47 3.91 2.64
C PHE A 61 -10.64 5.19 2.72
N ASN A 62 -10.77 6.10 1.74
CA ASN A 62 -9.96 7.30 1.60
C ASN A 62 -8.44 7.02 1.63
N VAL A 63 -7.99 6.04 0.83
CA VAL A 63 -6.57 5.63 0.73
C VAL A 63 -6.14 5.54 -0.73
N PRO A 64 -4.84 5.64 -1.05
CA PRO A 64 -4.36 5.38 -2.39
C PRO A 64 -4.55 3.89 -2.75
N LYS A 65 -4.73 3.60 -4.05
CA LYS A 65 -4.88 2.21 -4.55
C LYS A 65 -3.74 1.29 -4.12
N SER A 66 -2.52 1.81 -4.04
CA SER A 66 -1.33 1.10 -3.56
C SER A 66 -1.53 0.51 -2.16
N LYS A 67 -2.27 1.19 -1.27
CA LYS A 67 -2.59 0.67 0.07
C LYS A 67 -3.39 -0.64 0.03
N ILE A 68 -4.10 -0.88 -1.07
CA ILE A 68 -4.90 -2.08 -1.32
C ILE A 68 -4.09 -3.09 -2.14
N THR A 69 -3.34 -2.64 -3.16
CA THR A 69 -2.75 -3.52 -4.17
C THR A 69 -1.29 -3.90 -3.97
N GLU A 70 -0.53 -3.16 -3.15
CA GLU A 70 0.90 -3.36 -2.98
C GLU A 70 1.25 -4.07 -1.66
N ASP A 71 2.33 -4.83 -1.68
CA ASP A 71 2.86 -5.49 -0.49
C ASP A 71 3.64 -4.48 0.35
N LYS A 72 3.19 -4.25 1.59
CA LYS A 72 3.87 -3.34 2.52
C LYS A 72 5.30 -3.78 2.85
N SER A 73 5.60 -5.07 2.73
CA SER A 73 6.97 -5.59 2.95
C SER A 73 7.94 -5.26 1.80
N MET A 74 7.42 -4.77 0.68
CA MET A 74 8.21 -4.33 -0.48
C MET A 74 8.38 -2.82 -0.55
N GLN A 75 8.00 -2.06 0.49
CA GLN A 75 8.44 -0.66 0.59
C GLN A 75 9.96 -0.66 0.67
N GLN A 76 10.61 -0.48 -0.48
CA GLN A 76 11.95 0.05 -0.53
C GLN A 76 11.86 1.39 0.20
N ASP A 77 12.53 1.50 1.34
CA ASP A 77 12.74 2.73 2.10
C ASP A 77 13.41 3.77 1.18
N THR A 78 12.62 4.35 0.28
CA THR A 78 13.05 5.47 -0.54
C THR A 78 12.75 6.70 0.28
N ILE A 79 13.54 6.86 1.35
CA ILE A 79 13.52 8.02 2.26
C ILE A 79 13.58 9.32 1.44
N ALA A 80 14.24 9.28 0.28
CA ALA A 80 14.42 10.41 -0.61
C ALA A 80 13.14 11.02 -1.21
N ALA A 81 12.05 10.28 -1.39
CA ALA A 81 10.87 10.85 -2.08
C ALA A 81 10.00 11.75 -1.17
N HIS A 82 10.19 11.72 0.16
CA HIS A 82 9.41 12.51 1.14
C HIS A 82 10.22 13.62 1.82
N LEU A 83 11.53 13.69 1.55
CA LEU A 83 12.35 14.80 2.01
C LEU A 83 12.25 15.88 0.94
N ASP A 84 11.74 17.05 1.32
CA ASP A 84 11.72 18.19 0.43
C ASP A 84 13.15 18.71 0.28
N TYR A 85 13.80 18.32 -0.81
CA TYR A 85 15.16 18.72 -1.13
C TYR A 85 15.21 20.07 -1.86
N SER A 86 14.06 20.71 -2.13
CA SER A 86 14.03 21.99 -2.85
C SER A 86 14.77 23.11 -2.12
N ASP A 87 14.92 22.96 -0.81
CA ASP A 87 15.54 23.96 0.07
C ASP A 87 17.03 23.70 0.31
N LEU A 88 17.60 22.64 -0.27
CA LEU A 88 19.03 22.35 -0.15
C LEU A 88 19.80 22.98 -1.31
N THR A 89 20.93 23.61 -0.97
CA THR A 89 21.94 24.05 -1.94
C THR A 89 22.73 22.87 -2.50
N ASP A 90 23.45 23.09 -3.61
CA ASP A 90 24.30 22.08 -4.24
C ASP A 90 25.37 21.54 -3.25
N GLU A 91 25.90 22.40 -2.38
CA GLU A 91 26.88 22.04 -1.36
C GLU A 91 26.27 21.16 -0.26
N GLU A 92 25.09 21.52 0.25
CA GLU A 92 24.38 20.72 1.26
C GLU A 92 23.94 19.35 0.70
N MET A 93 23.60 19.29 -0.59
CA MET A 93 23.29 18.03 -1.27
C MET A 93 24.51 17.11 -1.35
N GLU A 94 25.71 17.65 -1.61
CA GLU A 94 26.95 16.87 -1.59
C GLU A 94 27.24 16.30 -0.20
N GLU A 95 27.03 17.07 0.87
CA GLU A 95 27.20 16.59 2.25
C GLU A 95 26.25 15.41 2.57
N VAL A 96 24.99 15.52 2.15
CA VAL A 96 24.00 14.44 2.31
C VAL A 96 24.45 13.18 1.56
N GLN A 97 24.95 13.31 0.33
CA GLN A 97 25.45 12.17 -0.44
C GLN A 97 26.64 11.50 0.23
N GLN A 98 27.62 12.28 0.71
CA GLN A 98 28.78 11.77 1.43
C GLN A 98 28.36 11.03 2.72
N PHE A 99 27.39 11.56 3.47
CA PHE A 99 26.88 10.90 4.67
C PHE A 99 26.18 9.56 4.36
N ILE A 100 25.37 9.52 3.29
CA ILE A 100 24.72 8.28 2.85
C ILE A 100 25.76 7.23 2.47
N GLU A 101 26.82 7.62 1.75
CA GLU A 101 27.91 6.72 1.37
C GLU A 101 28.69 6.20 2.58
N PHE A 102 29.02 7.08 3.54
CA PHE A 102 29.63 6.71 4.80
C PHE A 102 28.80 5.67 5.58
N VAL A 103 27.49 5.90 5.71
CA VAL A 103 26.59 4.97 6.43
C VAL A 103 26.49 3.62 5.72
N LYS A 104 26.47 3.59 4.38
CA LYS A 104 26.46 2.35 3.58
C LYS A 104 27.72 1.53 3.81
N ASN A 105 28.88 2.19 3.85
CA ASN A 105 30.17 1.51 4.07
C ASN A 105 30.34 1.01 5.50
N ARG A 106 29.72 1.67 6.50
CA ARG A 106 29.73 1.20 7.90
C ARG A 106 28.89 -0.05 8.15
N LYS A 107 27.85 -0.30 7.33
CA LYS A 107 26.94 -1.45 7.49
C LYS A 107 27.40 -2.71 6.75
N LYS A 108 28.49 -2.64 5.98
CA LYS A 108 29.17 -3.79 5.39
C LYS A 108 30.29 -4.26 6.31
#